data_AF-A0A2G4ST27-F1
#
_entry.id   AF-A0A2G4ST27-F1
#
_cell.length_a   1.000
_cell.length_b   1.000
_cell.length_c   1.000
_cell.angle_alpha   90.00
_cell.angle_beta   90.00
_cell.angle_gamma   90.00
#
_symmetry.space_group_name_H-M   'P 1'
#
loop_
_entity.id
_entity.type
_entity.pdbx_description
1 polymer ?
#
loop_
_entity_poly.entity_id
_entity_poly.type
_entity_poly.pdbx_seq_one_letter_code
_entity_poly.pdbx_strand_id
1 'polypeptide(L)'
;MFANTVKSDGFSVDFVFNKRTTKGISLTANIDLKLEDFGLEEVKQTYQPMFLDPGRKSVFTAAICLDTTNHQIRRCSTAEYYHITGSTKYIKQLEKLKVQKGIKEIENSIPSSKTAECVAYLLYIEYILTHAGVLFAFYDYKTAKDHFYLYQGKQRAAEETVNILVHGGTKYNKRKKRHRRKKRSKN
;
A
#
# COMPACT_ATOMS: atom_id res chain seq x y z
N MET A 1 -5.39 17.25 8.41
CA MET A 1 -4.81 16.30 7.44
C MET A 1 -3.40 16.05 7.93
N PHE A 2 -3.17 14.94 8.63
CA PHE A 2 -1.85 14.58 9.13
C PHE A 2 -1.11 13.88 8.00
N ALA A 3 -0.16 14.56 7.37
CA ALA A 3 0.73 13.98 6.37
C ALA A 3 2.11 13.82 7.01
N ASN A 4 2.18 12.91 7.98
CA ASN A 4 3.44 12.46 8.57
C ASN A 4 3.89 11.24 7.77
N THR A 5 5.02 11.34 7.07
CA THR A 5 5.53 10.29 6.19
C THR A 5 6.87 9.83 6.72
N VAL A 6 7.00 8.53 6.99
CA VAL A 6 8.28 7.89 7.26
C VAL A 6 8.79 7.32 5.95
N LYS A 7 9.99 7.70 5.54
CA LYS A 7 10.68 7.13 4.37
C LYS A 7 11.89 6.37 4.88
N SER A 8 12.20 5.25 4.24
CA SER A 8 13.45 4.53 4.48
C SER A 8 13.93 3.94 3.17
N ASP A 9 15.23 4.02 2.92
CA ASP A 9 15.92 3.43 1.79
C ASP A 9 16.66 2.13 2.17
N GLY A 10 16.52 1.68 3.42
CA GLY A 10 17.20 0.51 3.97
C GLY A 10 18.58 0.79 4.58
N PHE A 11 19.08 2.02 4.49
CA PHE A 11 20.29 2.48 5.19
C PHE A 11 19.98 3.59 6.20
N SER A 12 19.03 4.47 5.87
CA SER A 12 18.58 5.58 6.69
C SER A 12 17.05 5.62 6.80
N VAL A 13 16.56 6.37 7.80
CA VAL A 13 15.12 6.59 8.02
C VAL A 13 14.88 8.08 8.17
N ASP A 14 14.06 8.63 7.27
CA ASP A 14 13.65 10.03 7.27
C ASP A 14 12.22 10.17 7.79
N PHE A 15 12.04 11.10 8.72
CA PHE A 15 10.74 11.46 9.25
C PHE A 15 10.32 12.83 8.70
N VAL A 16 9.30 12.85 7.84
CA VAL A 16 8.76 14.08 7.26
C VAL A 16 7.41 14.40 7.90
N PHE A 17 7.37 15.49 8.68
CA PHE A 17 6.15 15.98 9.33
C PHE A 17 5.64 17.23 8.63
N ASN A 18 4.46 17.15 8.00
CA ASN A 18 3.83 18.34 7.43
C ASN A 18 2.88 18.98 8.45
N LYS A 19 3.21 20.19 8.91
CA LYS A 19 2.37 20.98 9.82
C LYS A 19 1.28 21.72 9.04
N ARG A 20 0.04 21.69 9.52
CA ARG A 20 -1.04 22.56 9.03
C ARG A 20 -0.80 23.96 9.58
N THR A 21 -0.79 24.97 8.72
CA THR A 21 -0.58 26.38 9.11
C THR A 21 -1.79 26.88 9.90
N THR A 22 -1.76 26.76 11.22
CA THR A 22 -2.63 27.52 12.12
C THR A 22 -1.95 28.86 12.41
N LYS A 23 -2.56 29.95 11.93
CA LYS A 23 -2.19 31.30 12.34
C LYS A 23 -2.51 31.44 13.83
N GLY A 24 -1.51 31.80 14.62
CA GLY A 24 -1.64 32.11 16.04
C GLY A 24 -1.21 30.97 16.95
N ILE A 25 0.08 30.99 17.32
CA ILE A 25 0.69 30.65 18.62
C ILE A 25 2.18 30.49 18.34
N SER A 26 3.01 31.29 19.01
CA SER A 26 4.46 31.30 18.94
C SER A 26 5.07 30.02 19.54
N LEU A 27 4.96 28.91 18.82
CA LEU A 27 5.76 27.70 19.05
C LEU A 27 6.85 27.66 17.96
N THR A 28 7.74 28.64 18.05
CA THR A 28 8.94 28.82 17.22
C THR A 28 10.13 28.22 17.93
N ALA A 29 10.27 26.91 17.82
CA ALA A 29 11.54 26.22 17.70
C ALA A 29 11.21 24.85 17.06
N ASN A 30 11.97 24.44 16.05
CA ASN A 30 12.01 23.02 15.68
C ASN A 30 12.58 22.29 16.90
N ILE A 31 11.71 21.76 17.75
CA ILE A 31 12.13 20.96 18.91
C ILE A 31 12.62 19.63 18.34
N ASP A 32 13.95 19.52 18.23
CA ASP A 32 14.62 18.27 17.88
C ASP A 32 14.61 17.38 19.13
N LEU A 33 13.54 16.59 19.27
CA LEU A 33 13.37 15.67 20.39
C LEU A 33 14.35 14.50 20.25
N LYS A 34 15.22 14.35 21.24
CA LYS A 34 16.14 13.22 21.35
C LYS A 34 15.61 12.17 22.31
N LEU A 35 16.23 10.99 22.30
CA LEU A 35 15.83 9.91 23.20
C LEU A 35 16.00 10.31 24.68
N GLU A 36 16.99 11.16 24.98
CA GLU A 36 17.25 11.66 26.33
C GLU A 36 16.12 12.57 26.86
N ASP A 37 15.30 13.15 25.96
CA ASP A 37 14.18 14.02 26.34
C ASP A 37 12.97 13.23 26.89
N PHE A 38 13.00 11.90 26.80
CA PHE A 38 11.91 11.04 27.26
C PHE A 38 12.31 10.21 28.47
N GLY A 39 11.63 10.43 29.60
CA GLY A 39 11.77 9.56 30.77
C GLY A 39 11.15 8.19 30.51
N LEU A 40 11.80 7.10 30.92
CA LEU A 40 11.26 5.74 30.73
C LEU A 40 9.86 5.57 31.34
N GLU A 41 9.61 6.14 32.51
CA GLU A 41 8.30 6.09 33.16
C GLU A 41 7.26 6.93 32.44
N GLU A 42 7.63 8.07 31.87
CA GLU A 42 6.76 8.88 31.01
C GLU A 42 6.39 8.10 29.75
N VAL A 43 7.36 7.43 29.10
CA VAL A 43 7.13 6.61 27.92
C VAL A 43 6.17 5.46 28.21
N LYS A 44 6.32 4.79 29.36
CA LYS A 44 5.43 3.69 29.76
C LYS A 44 4.01 4.15 30.10
N GLN A 45 3.85 5.32 30.73
CA GLN A 45 2.56 5.80 31.21
C GLN A 45 1.77 6.57 30.14
N THR A 46 2.45 7.37 29.33
CA THR A 46 1.83 8.34 28.42
C THR A 46 1.80 7.86 26.97
N TYR A 47 2.74 7.01 26.57
CA TYR A 47 2.92 6.61 25.18
C TYR A 47 2.73 5.11 24.97
N GLN A 48 2.46 4.72 23.72
CA GLN A 48 2.47 3.33 23.28
C GLN A 48 3.63 3.13 22.31
N PRO A 49 4.81 2.70 22.78
CA PRO A 49 5.94 2.45 21.90
C PRO A 49 5.62 1.29 20.94
N MET A 50 5.94 1.52 19.67
CA MET A 50 5.74 0.58 18.57
C MET A 50 7.03 0.45 17.77
N PHE A 51 7.62 -0.73 17.78
CA PHE A 51 8.83 -1.05 17.04
C PHE A 51 8.44 -1.65 15.69
N LEU A 52 8.74 -0.95 14.60
CA LEU A 52 8.34 -1.33 13.24
C LEU A 52 9.50 -1.95 12.47
N ASP A 53 9.25 -3.13 11.91
CA ASP A 53 10.16 -3.84 11.02
C ASP A 53 9.48 -4.09 9.66
N PRO A 54 9.87 -3.38 8.58
CA PRO A 54 9.43 -3.69 7.23
C PRO A 54 10.18 -4.92 6.69
N GLY A 55 9.49 -5.77 5.90
CA GLY A 55 10.11 -6.98 5.37
C GLY A 55 9.65 -7.35 3.96
N ARG A 56 10.41 -8.20 3.28
CA ARG A 56 10.07 -8.62 1.89
C ARG A 56 8.65 -9.24 1.78
N LYS A 57 8.25 -10.02 2.79
CA LYS A 57 6.92 -10.70 2.83
C LYS A 57 5.87 -9.93 3.66
N SER A 58 6.26 -8.83 4.31
CA SER A 58 5.41 -8.07 5.22
C SER A 58 5.58 -6.58 5.02
N VAL A 59 4.46 -5.90 4.80
CA VAL A 59 4.45 -4.42 4.81
C VAL A 59 5.02 -3.91 6.12
N PHE A 60 4.65 -4.54 7.24
CA PHE A 60 5.31 -4.35 8.52
C PHE A 60 5.06 -5.53 9.45
N THR A 61 5.99 -5.71 10.38
CA THR A 61 5.80 -6.40 11.67
C THR A 61 6.05 -5.37 12.77
N ALA A 62 5.14 -5.29 13.73
CA ALA A 62 5.20 -4.32 14.82
C ALA A 62 5.21 -5.07 16.14
N ALA A 63 6.20 -4.79 17.00
CA ALA A 63 6.14 -5.13 18.41
C ALA A 63 5.60 -3.92 19.18
N ILE A 64 4.57 -4.12 19.98
CA ILE A 64 3.88 -3.06 20.73
C ILE A 64 4.10 -3.30 22.20
N CYS A 65 4.40 -2.22 22.93
CA CYS A 65 4.77 -2.20 24.35
C CYS A 65 6.25 -2.51 24.60
N LEU A 66 6.78 -1.94 25.68
CA LEU A 66 8.14 -2.17 26.20
C LEU A 66 8.23 -3.42 27.09
N ASP A 67 7.10 -3.93 27.56
CA ASP A 67 7.06 -5.08 28.47
C ASP A 67 7.36 -6.39 27.70
N THR A 68 8.43 -7.08 28.09
CA THR A 68 8.84 -8.36 27.50
C THR A 68 7.80 -9.46 27.71
N THR A 69 6.98 -9.38 28.76
CA THR A 69 5.99 -10.41 29.10
C THR A 69 4.65 -10.25 28.39
N ASN A 70 4.24 -9.02 28.08
CA ASN A 70 2.92 -8.71 27.49
C ASN A 70 3.00 -7.93 26.17
N HIS A 71 4.07 -8.10 25.39
CA HIS A 71 4.19 -7.43 24.10
C HIS A 71 3.22 -8.02 23.06
N GLN A 72 2.56 -7.14 22.30
CA GLN A 72 1.68 -7.56 21.21
C GLN A 72 2.40 -7.45 19.87
N ILE A 73 2.46 -8.55 19.13
CA ILE A 73 2.96 -8.54 17.76
C ILE A 73 1.80 -8.32 16.79
N ARG A 74 1.86 -7.23 16.01
CA ARG A 74 0.92 -6.94 14.92
C ARG A 74 1.62 -7.00 13.58
N ARG A 75 1.01 -7.63 12.59
CA ARG A 75 1.62 -7.83 11.27
C ARG A 75 0.63 -7.55 10.15
N CYS A 76 1.09 -6.88 9.11
CA CYS A 76 0.43 -6.81 7.82
C CYS A 76 1.33 -7.48 6.76
N SER A 77 0.89 -8.60 6.20
CA SER A 77 1.65 -9.25 5.13
C SER A 77 1.47 -8.51 3.79
N THR A 78 2.44 -8.64 2.89
CA THR A 78 2.33 -8.07 1.53
C THR A 78 1.13 -8.66 0.77
N ALA A 79 0.84 -9.95 1.00
CA ALA A 79 -0.33 -10.61 0.43
C ALA A 79 -1.65 -10.06 1.01
N GLU A 80 -1.72 -9.82 2.32
CA GLU A 80 -2.88 -9.19 2.96
C GLU A 80 -3.10 -7.78 2.42
N TYR A 81 -2.03 -7.00 2.25
CA TYR A 81 -2.10 -5.67 1.66
C TYR A 81 -2.69 -5.69 0.26
N TYR A 82 -2.16 -6.51 -0.66
CA TYR A 82 -2.69 -6.62 -2.03
C TYR A 82 -4.10 -7.21 -2.10
N HIS A 83 -4.51 -7.98 -1.08
CA HIS A 83 -5.89 -8.41 -0.94
C HIS A 83 -6.80 -7.24 -0.56
N ILE A 84 -6.39 -6.39 0.39
CA ILE A 84 -7.15 -5.20 0.82
C ILE A 84 -7.26 -4.19 -0.33
N THR A 85 -6.21 -3.99 -1.13
CA THR A 85 -6.26 -3.09 -2.29
C THR A 85 -7.22 -3.58 -3.39
N GLY A 86 -7.56 -4.88 -3.39
CA GLY A 86 -8.31 -5.53 -4.46
C GLY A 86 -7.48 -5.87 -5.70
N SER A 87 -6.17 -5.55 -5.70
CA SER A 87 -5.28 -5.72 -6.85
C SER A 87 -5.20 -7.18 -7.30
N THR A 88 -5.12 -8.14 -6.37
CA THR A 88 -5.03 -9.56 -6.71
C THR A 88 -6.27 -10.04 -7.47
N LYS A 89 -7.46 -9.61 -7.05
CA LYS A 89 -8.71 -9.98 -7.72
C LYS A 89 -8.79 -9.35 -9.11
N TYR A 90 -8.47 -8.06 -9.20
CA TYR A 90 -8.45 -7.33 -10.46
C TYR A 90 -7.50 -7.96 -11.48
N ILE A 91 -6.24 -8.17 -11.11
CA ILE A 91 -5.22 -8.76 -12.00
C ILE A 91 -5.68 -10.12 -12.51
N LYS A 92 -6.22 -10.97 -11.63
CA LYS A 92 -6.73 -12.29 -12.03
C LYS A 92 -7.89 -12.19 -13.05
N GLN A 93 -8.79 -11.23 -12.87
CA GLN A 93 -9.92 -11.01 -13.79
C GLN A 93 -9.44 -10.44 -15.12
N LEU A 94 -8.52 -9.47 -15.09
CA LEU A 94 -7.92 -8.87 -16.27
C LEU A 94 -7.17 -9.93 -17.09
N GLU A 95 -6.33 -10.76 -16.47
CA GLU A 95 -5.62 -11.85 -17.15
C GLU A 95 -6.57 -12.82 -17.84
N LYS A 96 -7.67 -13.19 -17.19
CA LYS A 96 -8.69 -14.05 -17.80
C LYS A 96 -9.30 -13.38 -19.04
N LEU A 97 -9.62 -12.09 -18.97
CA LEU A 97 -10.18 -11.32 -20.08
C LEU A 97 -9.17 -11.18 -21.24
N LYS A 98 -7.88 -10.97 -20.93
CA LYS A 98 -6.82 -10.89 -21.93
C LYS A 98 -6.70 -12.19 -22.72
N VAL A 99 -6.73 -13.34 -22.05
CA VAL A 99 -6.70 -14.66 -22.69
C VAL A 99 -7.95 -14.84 -23.56
N GLN A 100 -9.14 -14.54 -23.03
CA GLN A 100 -10.40 -14.71 -23.77
C GLN A 100 -10.49 -13.86 -25.03
N LYS A 101 -9.88 -12.67 -25.02
CA LYS A 101 -9.90 -11.74 -26.16
C LYS A 101 -8.66 -11.83 -27.04
N GLY A 102 -7.77 -12.81 -26.83
CA GLY A 102 -6.51 -12.95 -27.59
C GLY A 102 -5.47 -11.85 -27.35
N ILE A 103 -5.71 -10.92 -26.42
CA ILE A 103 -4.81 -9.80 -26.13
C ILE A 103 -3.49 -10.28 -25.55
N LYS A 104 -3.51 -11.37 -24.78
CA LYS A 104 -2.30 -11.90 -24.16
C LYS A 104 -1.26 -12.34 -25.19
N GLU A 105 -1.71 -12.91 -26.31
CA GLU A 105 -0.82 -13.32 -27.40
C GLU A 105 -0.20 -12.10 -28.08
N ILE A 106 -1.04 -11.09 -28.38
CA ILE A 106 -0.58 -9.81 -28.93
C ILE A 106 0.49 -9.18 -28.01
N GLU A 107 0.23 -9.11 -26.70
CA GLU A 107 1.18 -8.53 -25.74
C GLU A 107 2.50 -9.31 -25.65
N ASN A 108 2.44 -10.64 -25.67
CA ASN A 108 3.63 -11.49 -25.60
C ASN A 108 4.48 -11.45 -26.88
N SER A 109 3.86 -11.10 -28.01
CA SER A 109 4.52 -11.01 -29.32
C SER A 109 5.05 -9.61 -29.65
N ILE A 110 4.89 -8.62 -28.76
CA ILE A 110 5.43 -7.27 -28.94
C ILE A 110 6.97 -7.34 -29.03
N PRO A 111 7.59 -6.88 -30.13
CA PRO A 111 9.05 -6.79 -30.23
C PRO A 111 9.63 -5.83 -29.17
N SER A 112 10.88 -6.04 -28.77
CA SER A 112 11.51 -5.14 -27.79
C SER A 112 11.73 -3.75 -28.37
N SER A 113 11.22 -2.72 -27.69
CA SER A 113 11.50 -1.32 -28.02
C SER A 113 12.88 -0.84 -27.55
N LYS A 114 13.54 -1.63 -26.70
CA LYS A 114 14.89 -1.33 -26.17
C LYS A 114 15.94 -1.96 -27.07
N THR A 115 16.18 -1.33 -28.21
CA THR A 115 17.18 -1.78 -29.20
C THR A 115 17.91 -0.57 -29.79
N ALA A 116 19.19 -0.76 -30.13
CA ALA A 116 19.99 0.22 -30.86
C ALA A 116 19.90 0.04 -32.38
N GLU A 117 19.29 -1.06 -32.84
CA GLU A 117 19.14 -1.39 -34.25
C GLU A 117 17.87 -0.75 -34.83
N CYS A 118 18.04 0.07 -35.86
CA CYS A 118 16.93 0.79 -36.51
C CYS A 118 15.86 -0.17 -37.06
N VAL A 119 16.25 -1.28 -37.67
CA VAL A 119 15.32 -2.26 -38.27
C VAL A 119 14.46 -2.91 -37.19
N ALA A 120 15.07 -3.34 -36.08
CA ALA A 120 14.34 -3.91 -34.95
C ALA A 120 13.37 -2.90 -34.31
N TYR A 121 13.74 -1.62 -34.26
CA TYR A 121 12.85 -0.56 -33.77
C TYR A 121 11.68 -0.28 -34.72
N LEU A 122 11.91 -0.29 -36.04
CA LEU A 122 10.85 -0.17 -37.04
C LEU A 122 9.84 -1.32 -36.93
N LEU A 123 10.31 -2.56 -36.74
CA LEU A 123 9.44 -3.72 -36.51
C LEU A 123 8.58 -3.55 -35.25
N TYR A 124 9.14 -3.00 -34.17
CA TYR A 124 8.36 -2.65 -32.98
C TYR A 124 7.26 -1.62 -33.29
N ILE A 125 7.60 -0.53 -33.99
CA ILE A 125 6.62 0.51 -34.35
C ILE A 125 5.51 -0.08 -35.22
N GLU A 126 5.87 -0.81 -36.28
CA GLU A 126 4.92 -1.45 -37.19
C GLU A 126 4.00 -2.41 -36.44
N TYR A 127 4.55 -3.23 -35.54
CA TYR A 127 3.77 -4.14 -34.72
C TYR A 127 2.76 -3.40 -33.83
N ILE A 128 3.19 -2.34 -33.14
CA ILE A 128 2.32 -1.55 -32.27
C ILE A 128 1.22 -0.86 -33.06
N LEU A 129 1.55 -0.22 -34.19
CA LEU A 129 0.57 0.47 -35.04
C LEU A 129 -0.46 -0.50 -35.61
N THR A 130 -0.03 -1.69 -36.03
CA THR A 130 -0.91 -2.76 -36.55
C THR A 130 -1.93 -3.20 -35.50
N HIS A 131 -1.53 -3.31 -34.23
CA HIS A 131 -2.40 -3.80 -33.15
C HIS A 131 -3.04 -2.68 -32.31
N ALA A 132 -2.72 -1.41 -32.58
CA ALA A 132 -3.15 -0.27 -31.78
C ALA A 132 -4.68 -0.21 -31.61
N GLY A 133 -5.44 -0.43 -32.70
CA GLY A 133 -6.90 -0.42 -32.65
C GLY A 133 -7.47 -1.48 -31.71
N VAL A 134 -6.94 -2.70 -31.76
CA VAL A 134 -7.38 -3.81 -30.89
C VAL A 134 -7.02 -3.54 -29.43
N LEU A 135 -5.81 -3.00 -29.18
CA LEU A 135 -5.36 -2.64 -27.84
C LEU A 135 -6.18 -1.49 -27.25
N PHE A 136 -6.48 -0.45 -28.02
CA PHE A 136 -7.33 0.66 -27.57
C PHE A 136 -8.77 0.22 -27.32
N ALA A 137 -9.33 -0.65 -28.16
CA ALA A 137 -10.66 -1.20 -27.95
C ALA A 137 -10.73 -2.11 -26.70
N PHE A 138 -9.63 -2.78 -26.35
CA PHE A 138 -9.56 -3.59 -25.13
C PHE A 138 -9.38 -2.73 -23.87
N TYR A 139 -8.45 -1.79 -23.91
CA TYR A 139 -8.11 -0.87 -22.82
C TYR A 139 -8.95 0.41 -22.87
N ASP A 140 -10.26 0.22 -22.95
CA ASP A 140 -11.22 1.32 -23.05
C ASP A 140 -11.48 2.01 -21.70
N TYR A 141 -12.48 2.89 -21.67
CA TYR A 141 -12.91 3.61 -20.47
C TYR A 141 -13.21 2.70 -19.26
N LYS A 142 -13.61 1.44 -19.48
CA LYS A 142 -13.87 0.49 -18.40
C LYS A 142 -12.58 0.14 -17.65
N THR A 143 -11.46 -0.01 -18.35
CA THR A 143 -10.15 -0.18 -17.70
C THR A 143 -9.78 1.06 -16.88
N ALA A 144 -10.05 2.26 -17.38
CA ALA A 144 -9.79 3.50 -16.63
C ALA A 144 -10.59 3.56 -15.32
N LYS A 145 -11.87 3.14 -15.36
CA LYS A 145 -12.71 3.02 -14.17
C LYS A 145 -12.14 2.02 -13.16
N ASP A 146 -11.68 0.86 -13.62
CA ASP A 146 -11.08 -0.14 -12.74
C ASP A 146 -9.76 0.37 -12.12
N HIS A 147 -8.95 1.10 -12.88
CA HIS A 147 -7.74 1.77 -12.38
C HIS A 147 -8.07 2.78 -11.28
N PHE A 148 -9.16 3.55 -11.44
CA PHE A 148 -9.63 4.45 -10.40
C PHE A 148 -10.04 3.70 -9.12
N TYR A 149 -10.75 2.57 -9.24
CA TYR A 149 -11.08 1.75 -8.08
C TYR A 149 -9.87 1.13 -7.39
N LEU A 150 -8.83 0.74 -8.14
CA LEU A 150 -7.56 0.29 -7.58
C LEU A 150 -6.85 1.40 -6.84
N TYR A 151 -6.87 2.62 -7.37
CA TYR A 151 -6.32 3.79 -6.70
C TYR A 151 -7.01 4.04 -5.35
N GLN A 152 -8.35 4.06 -5.34
CA GLN A 152 -9.13 4.11 -4.09
C GLN A 152 -8.85 2.90 -3.17
N GLY A 153 -8.61 1.72 -3.75
CA GLY A 153 -8.21 0.52 -3.04
C GLY A 153 -6.89 0.70 -2.30
N LYS A 154 -5.88 1.32 -2.93
CA LYS A 154 -4.59 1.65 -2.30
C LYS A 154 -4.76 2.61 -1.12
N GLN A 155 -5.61 3.61 -1.25
CA GLN A 155 -5.91 4.55 -0.15
C GLN A 155 -6.56 3.83 1.04
N ARG A 156 -7.60 3.03 0.78
CA ARG A 156 -8.25 2.22 1.83
C ARG A 156 -7.30 1.19 2.46
N ALA A 157 -6.39 0.62 1.68
CA ALA A 157 -5.40 -0.32 2.18
C ALA A 157 -4.42 0.37 3.12
N ALA A 158 -3.94 1.57 2.78
CA ALA A 158 -3.08 2.35 3.67
C ALA A 158 -3.79 2.66 5.00
N GLU A 159 -5.06 3.09 4.95
CA GLU A 159 -5.87 3.35 6.14
C GLU A 159 -6.05 2.08 7.00
N GLU A 160 -6.41 0.95 6.41
CA GLU A 160 -6.58 -0.30 7.16
C GLU A 160 -5.24 -0.84 7.70
N THR A 161 -4.13 -0.65 6.99
CA THR A 161 -2.78 -0.99 7.45
C THR A 161 -2.41 -0.18 8.70
N VAL A 162 -2.70 1.12 8.73
CA VAL A 162 -2.54 1.97 9.93
C VAL A 162 -3.49 1.54 11.04
N ASN A 163 -4.75 1.21 10.73
CA ASN A 163 -5.72 0.72 11.70
C ASN A 163 -5.29 -0.63 12.32
N ILE A 164 -4.67 -1.52 11.53
CA ILE A 164 -4.03 -2.75 12.03
C ILE A 164 -2.89 -2.39 12.98
N LEU A 165 -2.06 -1.41 12.63
CA LEU A 165 -0.93 -0.99 13.47
C LEU A 165 -1.39 -0.39 14.80
N VAL A 166 -2.31 0.58 14.79
CA VAL A 166 -2.68 1.38 15.97
C VAL A 166 -3.75 0.69 16.82
N HIS A 167 -4.77 0.11 16.19
CA HIS A 167 -5.93 -0.45 16.90
C HIS A 167 -6.10 -1.97 16.73
N GLY A 168 -5.17 -2.63 16.02
CA GLY A 168 -5.27 -4.05 15.69
C GLY A 168 -6.26 -4.37 14.55
N GLY A 169 -6.97 -3.37 14.03
CA GLY A 169 -7.96 -3.53 12.97
C GLY A 169 -8.99 -4.63 13.23
N THR A 170 -9.57 -5.20 12.17
CA THR A 170 -10.48 -6.36 12.31
C THR A 170 -9.75 -7.68 12.57
N LYS A 171 -8.45 -7.72 12.28
CA LYS A 171 -7.60 -8.92 12.39
C LYS A 171 -7.36 -9.31 13.85
N TYR A 172 -6.99 -8.35 14.69
CA TYR A 172 -6.63 -8.59 16.10
C TYR A 172 -7.80 -8.27 17.07
N ASN A 173 -8.84 -7.55 16.62
CA ASN A 173 -10.01 -7.26 17.45
C ASN A 173 -11.11 -8.35 17.36
N LYS A 174 -11.11 -9.28 18.34
CA LYS A 174 -12.07 -10.41 18.42
C LYS A 174 -13.54 -9.96 18.47
N ARG A 175 -13.87 -8.83 19.11
CA ARG A 175 -15.24 -8.30 19.24
C ARG A 175 -15.77 -7.80 17.89
N LYS A 176 -14.97 -7.03 17.15
CA LYS A 176 -15.29 -6.58 15.78
C LYS A 176 -15.47 -7.76 14.81
N LYS A 177 -14.65 -8.81 14.94
CA LYS A 177 -14.75 -10.04 14.11
C LYS A 177 -16.07 -10.78 14.32
N ARG A 178 -16.53 -10.94 15.58
CA ARG A 178 -17.82 -11.58 15.91
C ARG A 178 -19.02 -10.78 15.36
N HIS A 179 -19.00 -9.46 15.47
CA HIS A 179 -20.08 -8.60 14.95
C HIS A 179 -20.24 -8.69 13.43
N ARG A 180 -19.13 -8.68 12.67
CA ARG A 180 -19.16 -8.87 11.20
C ARG A 180 -19.72 -10.24 10.79
N ARG A 181 -19.35 -11.31 11.50
CA ARG A 181 -19.90 -12.66 11.23
C ARG A 181 -21.41 -12.71 11.44
N LYS A 182 -21.92 -12.15 12.54
CA LYS A 182 -23.37 -12.06 12.80
C LYS A 182 -24.13 -11.24 11.76
N LYS A 183 -23.50 -10.21 11.17
CA LYS A 183 -24.13 -9.41 10.10
C LYS A 183 -24.18 -10.14 8.76
N ARG A 184 -23.22 -11.03 8.49
CA ARG A 184 -23.18 -11.87 7.28
C ARG A 184 -24.11 -13.09 7.33
N SER A 185 -24.47 -13.56 8.53
CA SER A 185 -25.40 -14.69 8.71
C SER A 185 -26.88 -14.26 8.76
N LYS A 186 -27.15 -12.96 8.61
CA LYS A 186 -28.50 -12.38 8.60
C LYS A 186 -28.93 -11.90 7.21
N ASN A 187 -28.02 -11.98 6.23
CA ASN A 187 -28.29 -11.81 4.80
C ASN A 187 -28.13 -13.17 4.12
#